data_AF-A0A926FJC6-F1
#
_entry.id   AF-A0A926FJC6-F1
#
_cell.length_a   1.000
_cell.length_b   1.000
_cell.length_c   1.000
_cell.angle_alpha   90.00
_cell.angle_beta   90.00
_cell.angle_gamma   90.00
#
_symmetry.space_group_name_H-M   'P 1'
#
loop_
_entity.id
_entity.type
_entity.pdbx_description
1 polymer ?
#
loop_
_entity_poly.entity_id
_entity_poly.type
_entity_poly.pdbx_seq_one_letter_code
_entity_poly.pdbx_strand_id
1 'polypeptide(L)'
;MARLVPPERPGVYYLKTVGVGGRVSERVGRDDVDLRQRLLDHARGAAPNVLFGWMLAESPGEAYQLECYLWHAQGGSWGGIHGDSHPTPAERIPFLGCADCET
;
A
#
# COMPACT_ATOMS: atom_id res chain seq x y z
N MET A 1 2.75 11.47 14.57
CA MET A 1 2.45 10.15 13.96
C MET A 1 3.69 9.32 13.62
N ALA A 2 4.81 9.91 13.19
CA ALA A 2 6.04 9.18 12.79
C ALA A 2 6.72 8.29 13.85
N ARG A 3 6.29 8.37 15.12
CA ARG A 3 6.89 7.62 16.24
C ARG A 3 6.25 6.24 16.47
N LEU A 4 5.15 5.95 15.77
CA LEU A 4 4.39 4.71 15.90
C LEU A 4 4.81 3.64 14.87
N VAL A 5 5.45 4.04 13.78
CA VAL A 5 5.99 3.13 12.77
C VAL A 5 7.51 3.02 12.98
N PRO A 6 8.04 1.83 13.30
CA PRO A 6 9.48 1.64 13.42
C PRO A 6 10.20 1.89 12.08
N PRO A 7 11.44 2.42 12.10
CA PRO A 7 12.27 2.54 10.89
C PRO A 7 12.74 1.16 10.42
N GLU A 8 13.21 1.09 9.16
CA GLU A 8 13.86 -0.11 8.59
C GLU A 8 13.00 -1.39 8.70
N ARG A 9 11.69 -1.23 8.54
CA ARG A 9 10.74 -2.33 8.54
C ARG A 9 9.92 -2.33 7.24
N PRO A 10 9.80 -3.48 6.55
CA PRO A 10 8.89 -3.61 5.43
C PRO A 10 7.44 -3.48 5.88
N GLY A 11 6.55 -3.17 4.95
CA GLY A 11 5.13 -3.31 5.15
C GLY A 11 4.29 -2.60 4.11
N VAL A 12 2.99 -2.50 4.38
CA VAL A 12 1.99 -2.01 3.46
C VAL A 12 1.25 -0.81 4.06
N TYR A 13 0.72 0.04 3.20
CA TYR A 13 -0.12 1.17 3.56
C TYR A 13 -1.36 1.24 2.68
N TYR A 14 -2.39 1.88 3.22
CA TYR A 14 -3.52 2.37 2.44
C TYR A 14 -3.75 3.85 2.76
N LEU A 15 -4.07 4.61 1.71
CA LEU A 15 -4.39 6.02 1.77
C LEU A 15 -5.79 6.22 1.23
N LYS A 16 -6.58 7.04 1.93
CA LYS A 16 -7.86 7.53 1.44
C LYS A 16 -7.87 9.04 1.56
N THR A 17 -7.95 9.71 0.43
CA THR A 17 -7.97 11.18 0.35
C THR A 17 -9.34 11.64 -0.06
N VAL A 18 -9.86 12.68 0.59
CA VAL A 18 -11.10 13.35 0.19
C VAL A 18 -10.73 14.71 -0.40
N GLY A 19 -10.80 14.79 -1.73
CA GLY A 19 -10.54 16.00 -2.49
C GLY A 19 -11.72 16.97 -2.51
N VAL A 20 -11.54 18.06 -3.26
CA VAL A 20 -12.58 19.08 -3.47
C VAL A 20 -13.83 18.45 -4.08
N GLY A 21 -15.01 18.87 -3.61
CA GLY A 21 -16.29 18.33 -4.05
C GLY A 21 -16.61 16.93 -3.50
N GLY A 22 -15.88 16.46 -2.49
CA GLY A 22 -16.12 15.16 -1.85
C GLY A 22 -15.61 13.96 -2.65
N ARG A 23 -14.80 14.19 -3.69
CA ARG A 23 -14.22 13.11 -4.48
C ARG A 23 -13.23 12.31 -3.63
N VAL A 24 -13.49 11.02 -3.51
CA VAL A 24 -12.62 10.09 -2.81
C VAL A 24 -11.60 9.52 -3.78
N SER A 25 -10.34 9.46 -3.37
CA SER A 25 -9.29 8.68 -4.05
C SER A 25 -8.61 7.75 -3.07
N GLU A 26 -8.48 6.49 -3.45
CA GLU A 26 -7.87 5.45 -2.64
C GLU A 26 -6.59 4.96 -3.29
N ARG A 27 -5.62 4.60 -2.44
CA ARG A 27 -4.35 4.04 -2.86
C ARG A 27 -3.92 2.96 -1.87
N VAL A 28 -3.38 1.87 -2.39
CA VAL A 28 -2.65 0.87 -1.63
C VAL A 28 -1.21 0.91 -2.12
N GLY A 29 -0.25 0.67 -1.24
CA GLY A 29 1.14 0.52 -1.65
C GLY A 29 1.98 -0.13 -0.57
N ARG A 30 3.22 -0.46 -0.88
CA ARG A 30 4.17 -1.03 0.08
C ARG A 30 5.53 -0.36 0.07
N ASP A 31 6.34 -0.72 1.06
CA ASP A 31 7.78 -0.55 1.02
C ASP A 31 8.46 -1.82 1.56
N ASP A 32 9.49 -2.29 0.87
CA ASP A 32 10.19 -3.53 1.21
C ASP A 32 11.29 -3.34 2.25
N VAL A 33 11.62 -2.10 2.58
CA VAL A 33 12.77 -1.78 3.41
C VAL A 33 12.36 -0.85 4.56
N ASP A 34 11.68 0.24 4.26
CA ASP A 34 11.30 1.24 5.26
C ASP A 34 9.92 1.86 4.98
N LEU A 35 8.89 1.22 5.52
CA LEU A 35 7.51 1.70 5.46
C LEU A 35 7.36 3.10 6.08
N ARG A 36 8.11 3.39 7.15
CA ARG A 36 8.03 4.69 7.82
C ARG A 36 8.46 5.80 6.89
N GLN A 37 9.57 5.63 6.17
CA GLN A 37 10.07 6.63 5.24
C GLN A 37 9.04 6.89 4.12
N ARG A 38 8.46 5.82 3.57
CA ARG A 38 7.41 5.93 2.56
C ARG A 38 6.16 6.68 3.05
N LEU A 39 5.70 6.39 4.27
CA LEU A 39 4.56 7.09 4.88
C LEU A 39 4.87 8.56 5.14
N LEU A 40 6.10 8.88 5.55
CA LEU A 40 6.54 10.26 5.75
C LEU A 40 6.56 11.05 4.44
N ASP A 41 6.97 10.43 3.34
CA ASP A 41 6.97 11.08 2.02
C ASP A 41 5.54 11.41 1.56
N HIS A 42 4.60 10.49 1.78
CA HIS A 42 3.18 10.77 1.54
C HIS A 42 2.65 11.87 2.45
N ALA A 43 2.97 11.84 3.75
CA ALA A 43 2.50 12.84 4.70
C ALA A 43 3.03 14.25 4.39
N ARG A 44 4.27 14.36 3.88
CA ARG A 44 4.86 15.65 3.47
C ARG A 44 4.18 16.24 2.23
N GLY A 45 3.75 15.39 1.30
CA GLY A 45 3.06 15.80 0.07
C GLY A 45 1.53 15.79 0.15
N ALA A 46 0.96 15.40 1.29
CA ALA A 46 -0.48 15.14 1.41
C ALA A 46 -1.34 16.41 1.30
N ALA A 47 -2.44 16.28 0.56
CA ALA A 47 -3.56 17.24 0.62
C ALA A 47 -4.21 17.22 2.02
N PRO A 48 -4.98 18.25 2.41
CA PRO A 48 -5.83 18.16 3.60
C PRO A 48 -6.82 16.99 3.46
N ASN A 49 -7.14 16.33 4.58
CA ASN A 49 -8.09 15.20 4.68
C ASN A 49 -7.61 13.87 4.08
N VAL A 50 -6.43 13.41 4.53
CA VAL A 50 -5.95 12.06 4.24
C VAL A 50 -6.10 11.18 5.46
N LEU A 51 -6.77 10.04 5.27
CA LEU A 51 -6.76 8.94 6.22
C LEU A 51 -5.63 7.99 5.84
N PHE A 52 -4.80 7.66 6.83
CA PHE A 52 -3.68 6.74 6.72
C PHE A 52 -3.97 5.49 7.54
N GLY A 53 -3.77 4.33 6.94
CA GLY A 53 -3.53 3.12 7.71
C GLY A 53 -2.39 2.31 7.12
N TRP A 54 -1.82 1.44 7.95
CA TRP A 54 -0.59 0.72 7.64
C TRP A 54 -0.51 -0.55 8.47
N MET A 55 0.26 -1.51 7.95
CA MET A 55 0.61 -2.75 8.63
C MET A 55 2.09 -3.05 8.37
N LEU A 56 2.81 -3.45 9.41
CA LEU A 56 4.18 -3.92 9.25
C LEU A 56 4.15 -5.35 8.69
N ALA A 57 5.16 -5.66 7.90
CA ALA A 57 5.50 -7.02 7.52
C ALA A 57 6.76 -7.47 8.26
N GLU A 58 6.95 -8.78 8.33
CA GLU A 58 8.17 -9.45 8.76
C GLU A 58 9.17 -9.56 7.61
N SER A 59 8.72 -9.53 6.35
CA SER A 59 9.57 -9.63 5.16
C SER A 59 9.02 -8.86 3.96
N PRO A 60 9.86 -8.56 2.95
CA PRO A 60 9.40 -8.03 1.66
C PRO A 60 8.36 -8.90 0.96
N GLY A 61 8.51 -10.23 1.07
CA GLY A 61 7.57 -11.18 0.47
C GLY A 61 6.18 -11.10 1.10
N GLU A 62 6.12 -10.98 2.44
CA GLU A 62 4.86 -10.76 3.15
C GLU A 62 4.29 -9.36 2.84
N ALA A 63 5.12 -8.32 2.74
CA ALA A 63 4.65 -6.99 2.36
C ALA A 63 3.98 -6.98 0.97
N TYR A 64 4.53 -7.73 0.00
CA TYR A 64 3.89 -7.96 -1.29
C TYR A 64 2.56 -8.70 -1.17
N GLN A 65 2.50 -9.79 -0.40
CA GLN A 65 1.25 -10.54 -0.21
C GLN A 65 0.15 -9.68 0.44
N LEU A 66 0.50 -8.87 1.43
CA LEU A 66 -0.41 -7.93 2.08
C LEU A 66 -0.86 -6.81 1.14
N GLU A 67 0.02 -6.30 0.28
CA GLU A 67 -0.33 -5.33 -0.77
C GLU A 67 -1.33 -5.90 -1.76
N CYS A 68 -1.09 -7.12 -2.27
CA CYS A 68 -2.03 -7.83 -3.13
C CYS A 68 -3.40 -7.97 -2.45
N TYR A 69 -3.42 -8.48 -1.21
CA TYR A 69 -4.66 -8.68 -0.46
C TYR A 69 -5.45 -7.38 -0.31
N LEU A 70 -4.82 -6.28 0.12
CA LEU A 70 -5.48 -4.99 0.28
C LEU A 70 -5.95 -4.41 -1.06
N TRP A 71 -5.17 -4.58 -2.12
CA TRP A 71 -5.53 -4.13 -3.46
C TRP A 71 -6.79 -4.86 -3.97
N HIS A 72 -6.87 -6.18 -3.79
CA HIS A 72 -8.06 -6.96 -4.14
C HIS A 72 -9.26 -6.63 -3.27
N ALA A 73 -9.07 -6.49 -1.94
CA ALA A 73 -10.13 -6.12 -1.01
C ALA A 73 -10.78 -4.77 -1.35
N GLN A 74 -10.01 -3.85 -1.95
CA GLN A 74 -10.49 -2.54 -2.39
C GLN A 74 -11.07 -2.55 -3.83
N GLY A 75 -11.28 -3.74 -4.42
CA GLY A 75 -11.89 -3.92 -5.73
C GLY A 75 -10.90 -3.93 -6.90
N GLY A 76 -9.59 -3.88 -6.62
CA GLY A 76 -8.53 -3.95 -7.61
C GLY A 76 -8.70 -2.96 -8.76
N SER A 77 -8.48 -3.44 -10.00
CA SER A 77 -8.60 -2.63 -11.23
C SER A 77 -10.01 -2.06 -11.43
N TRP A 78 -11.04 -2.69 -10.86
CA TRP A 78 -12.44 -2.24 -10.94
C TRP A 78 -12.80 -1.23 -9.87
N GLY A 79 -12.10 -1.24 -8.72
CA GLY A 79 -12.30 -0.34 -7.59
C GLY A 79 -11.81 1.09 -7.82
N GLY A 80 -11.11 1.35 -8.92
CA GLY A 80 -10.60 2.70 -9.23
C GLY A 80 -9.48 3.15 -8.30
N ILE A 81 -8.73 2.20 -7.71
CA ILE A 81 -7.54 2.49 -6.91
C ILE A 81 -6.55 3.27 -7.79
N HIS A 82 -6.17 4.46 -7.33
CA HIS A 82 -5.48 5.42 -8.17
C HIS A 82 -4.00 5.06 -8.34
N GLY A 83 -3.57 4.88 -9.59
CA GLY A 83 -2.15 4.89 -9.97
C GLY A 83 -1.44 3.54 -10.01
N ASP A 84 -2.08 2.42 -9.67
CA ASP A 84 -1.36 1.15 -9.54
C ASP A 84 -1.99 0.05 -10.41
N SER A 85 -1.17 -0.47 -11.34
CA SER A 85 -1.36 -1.80 -11.92
C SER A 85 -1.29 -2.83 -10.79
N HIS A 86 -1.84 -4.03 -10.99
CA HIS A 86 -1.76 -5.11 -9.98
C HIS A 86 -0.33 -5.18 -9.39
N PRO A 87 -0.17 -5.30 -8.06
CA PRO A 87 1.14 -5.34 -7.43
C PRO A 87 2.08 -6.34 -8.08
N THR A 88 3.35 -5.97 -8.25
CA THR A 88 4.40 -6.87 -8.72
C THR A 88 5.42 -7.07 -7.62
N PRO A 89 5.88 -8.30 -7.38
CA PRO A 89 6.93 -8.52 -6.38
C PRO A 89 8.24 -7.88 -6.86
N ALA A 90 9.03 -7.32 -5.94
CA ALA A 90 10.29 -6.66 -6.28
C ALA A 90 11.32 -7.65 -6.86
N GLU A 91 11.32 -8.88 -6.37
CA GLU A 91 12.01 -10.01 -6.99
C GLU A 91 10.99 -10.97 -7.57
N ARG A 92 11.24 -11.43 -8.80
CA ARG A 92 10.37 -12.41 -9.47
C ARG A 92 10.64 -13.79 -8.87
N ILE A 93 9.99 -14.08 -7.75
CA ILE A 93 10.08 -15.38 -7.07
C ILE A 93 9.07 -16.33 -7.76
N PRO A 94 9.51 -17.44 -8.40
CA PRO A 94 8.66 -18.27 -9.27
C PRO A 94 7.40 -18.86 -8.62
N PHE A 95 7.35 -18.91 -7.30
CA PHE A 95 6.25 -19.45 -6.49
C PHE A 95 5.59 -18.41 -5.59
N LEU A 96 6.02 -17.15 -5.64
CA LEU A 96 5.37 -16.05 -4.92
C LEU A 96 4.32 -15.42 -5.83
N GLY A 97 3.22 -16.14 -6.01
CA GLY A 97 2.04 -15.71 -6.73
C GLY A 97 1.14 -14.80 -5.90
N CYS A 98 0.29 -14.04 -6.59
CA CYS A 98 -0.90 -13.50 -5.94
C CYS A 98 -1.97 -14.61 -5.95
N ALA A 99 -2.36 -15.09 -4.78
CA ALA A 99 -3.34 -16.18 -4.64
C ALA A 99 -4.67 -15.88 -5.36
N ASP A 100 -5.07 -14.61 -5.41
CA ASP A 100 -6.30 -14.16 -6.09
C ASP A 100 -6.15 -14.00 -7.61
N CYS A 101 -4.93 -13.94 -8.15
CA CYS A 101 -4.68 -13.86 -9.60
C CYS A 101 -4.29 -15.20 -10.25
N GLU A 102 -3.97 -16.22 -9.45
CA GLU A 102 -3.65 -17.56 -9.92
C GLU A 102 -4.89 -18.48 -10.03
N THR A 103 -6.09 -17.93 -9.84
CA THR A 103 -7.37 -18.63 -9.96
C THR A 103 -8.06 -18.43 -11.31
#